data_AF-A0A958XMQ3-F1
#
_entry.id   AF-A0A958XMQ3-F1
#
_cell.length_a   1.000
_cell.length_b   1.000
_cell.length_c   1.000
_cell.angle_alpha   90.00
_cell.angle_beta   90.00
_cell.angle_gamma   90.00
#
_symmetry.space_group_name_H-M   'P 1'
#
loop_
_entity.id
_entity.type
_entity.pdbx_description
1 polymer ?
#
loop_
_entity_poly.entity_id
_entity_poly.type
_entity_poly.pdbx_seq_one_letter_code
_entity_poly.pdbx_strand_id
1 'polypeptide(L)'
;MKKRISYLLGGLLAILLVGCAKDAITDFQQLDDEALATAIVDDRGKQEIDPSTLPAEILKYLEESYFETYIETAYFAAGKGYEVDLASDDRTFFNLNRRVLAHRLNDRLGPCGRLLGGTPIPVGDLRPEIVNYISTNYPDAQILRAKQKGGRVIVLISGHIILVFTPDGVHEISAQQWFDCRPCVPADVVDLPADVQALIDLRLPNAEVKRICRRGDRIVIGLIDGDGRHILVFDKDWNFLFAIP
;
A
#
# COMPACT_ATOMS: atom_id res chain seq x y z
N MET A 1 39.52 75.21 -38.21
CA MET A 1 38.06 75.01 -38.03
C MET A 1 37.72 73.54 -38.23
N LYS A 2 37.02 72.95 -37.24
CA LYS A 2 36.26 71.68 -37.24
C LYS A 2 36.95 70.40 -37.77
N LYS A 3 37.23 69.47 -36.84
CA LYS A 3 36.66 68.11 -36.85
C LYS A 3 36.70 67.53 -35.43
N ARG A 4 35.53 67.13 -34.94
CA ARG A 4 35.28 66.45 -33.65
C ARG A 4 35.62 64.98 -33.81
N ILE A 5 36.28 64.36 -32.84
CA ILE A 5 36.20 62.91 -32.61
C ILE A 5 36.09 62.67 -31.10
N SER A 6 34.93 62.12 -30.73
CA SER A 6 34.56 61.62 -29.42
C SER A 6 35.10 60.20 -29.23
N TYR A 7 35.63 59.86 -28.05
CA TYR A 7 35.73 58.49 -27.55
C TYR A 7 35.33 58.52 -26.07
N LEU A 8 34.09 58.17 -25.75
CA LEU A 8 33.61 56.83 -25.37
C LEU A 8 34.11 56.37 -24.00
N LEU A 9 33.25 56.70 -23.04
CA LEU A 9 33.03 56.16 -21.70
C LEU A 9 33.16 54.62 -21.69
N GLY A 10 34.20 54.10 -21.03
CA GLY A 10 34.34 52.68 -20.69
C GLY A 10 33.66 52.40 -19.36
N GLY A 11 32.34 52.23 -19.36
CA GLY A 11 31.58 51.77 -18.19
C GLY A 11 31.76 50.25 -18.03
N LEU A 12 32.44 49.85 -16.96
CA LEU A 12 32.56 48.46 -16.53
C LEU A 12 31.19 47.99 -16.00
N LEU A 13 30.40 47.34 -16.86
CA LEU A 13 29.12 46.72 -16.49
C LEU A 13 29.42 45.37 -15.83
N ALA A 14 29.49 45.35 -14.50
CA ALA A 14 29.45 44.12 -13.72
C ALA A 14 28.04 43.54 -13.82
N ILE A 15 27.84 42.60 -14.73
CA ILE A 15 26.62 41.79 -14.80
C ILE A 15 26.65 40.86 -13.59
N LEU A 16 25.89 41.25 -12.56
CA LEU A 16 25.52 40.39 -11.45
C LEU A 16 24.78 39.17 -12.04
N LEU A 17 25.44 38.02 -12.00
CA LEU A 17 24.78 36.73 -12.15
C LEU A 17 23.80 36.58 -10.99
N VAL A 18 22.53 36.93 -11.23
CA VAL A 18 21.42 36.52 -10.39
C VAL A 18 21.35 35.00 -10.53
N GLY A 19 21.99 34.30 -9.60
CA GLY A 19 21.80 32.87 -9.43
C GLY A 19 20.31 32.63 -9.19
N CYS A 20 19.70 31.80 -10.03
CA CYS A 20 18.45 31.15 -9.68
C CYS A 20 18.73 30.24 -8.49
N ALA A 21 18.62 30.76 -7.27
CA ALA A 21 18.24 29.93 -6.14
C ALA A 21 16.82 29.46 -6.46
N LYS A 22 16.71 28.27 -7.06
CA LYS A 22 15.48 27.50 -7.00
C LYS A 22 15.36 27.17 -5.53
N ASP A 23 14.58 27.96 -4.79
CA ASP A 23 14.33 27.71 -3.37
C ASP A 23 13.98 26.24 -3.23
N ALA A 24 14.88 25.48 -2.59
CA ALA A 24 14.60 24.10 -2.30
C ALA A 24 13.38 24.12 -1.38
N ILE A 25 12.29 23.50 -1.82
CA ILE A 25 11.13 23.27 -0.97
C ILE A 25 11.65 22.47 0.22
N THR A 26 11.79 23.15 1.36
CA THR A 26 12.30 22.58 2.62
C THR A 26 11.17 22.24 3.56
N ASP A 27 9.97 22.80 3.33
CA ASP A 27 8.77 22.49 4.07
C ASP A 27 7.77 21.73 3.20
N PHE A 28 7.96 20.40 3.16
CA PHE A 28 7.06 19.49 2.45
C PHE A 28 5.68 19.40 3.09
N GLN A 29 5.47 19.91 4.32
CA GLN A 29 4.17 19.86 5.00
C GLN A 29 3.19 20.91 4.46
N GLN A 30 3.66 21.90 3.70
CA GLN A 30 2.81 22.91 3.07
C GLN A 30 2.33 22.53 1.66
N LEU A 31 2.87 21.43 1.11
CA LEU A 31 2.40 20.91 -0.16
C LEU A 31 0.99 20.35 0.01
N ASP A 32 0.16 20.52 -1.02
CA ASP A 32 -1.05 19.73 -1.12
C ASP A 32 -0.73 18.23 -1.29
N ASP A 33 -1.73 17.39 -1.06
CA ASP A 33 -1.56 15.93 -1.06
C ASP A 33 -0.94 15.39 -2.35
N GLU A 34 -1.34 15.95 -3.50
CA GLU A 34 -0.91 15.51 -4.82
C GLU A 34 0.57 15.87 -5.04
N ALA A 35 0.95 17.11 -4.72
CA ALA A 35 2.32 17.57 -4.81
C ALA A 35 3.24 16.83 -3.82
N LEU A 36 2.76 16.55 -2.60
CA LEU A 36 3.52 15.79 -1.62
C LEU A 36 3.70 14.32 -2.04
N ALA A 37 2.63 13.66 -2.51
CA ALA A 37 2.71 12.29 -3.02
C ALA A 37 3.68 12.21 -4.20
N THR A 38 3.61 13.16 -5.15
CA THR A 38 4.57 13.25 -6.27
C THR A 38 6.00 13.43 -5.76
N ALA A 39 6.22 14.30 -4.77
CA ALA A 39 7.55 14.52 -4.19
C ALA A 39 8.11 13.28 -3.46
N ILE A 40 7.26 12.42 -2.91
CA ILE A 40 7.64 11.11 -2.35
C ILE A 40 8.02 10.15 -3.48
N VAL A 41 7.19 10.03 -4.52
CA VAL A 41 7.44 9.15 -5.68
C VAL A 41 8.77 9.47 -6.36
N ASP A 42 9.04 10.75 -6.58
CA ASP A 42 10.23 11.23 -7.28
C ASP A 42 11.50 11.22 -6.41
N ASP A 43 11.39 10.89 -5.12
CA ASP A 43 12.53 10.83 -4.22
C ASP A 43 13.40 9.61 -4.50
N ARG A 44 14.48 9.82 -5.26
CA ARG A 44 15.50 8.80 -5.54
C ARG A 44 16.30 8.37 -4.30
N GLY A 45 16.22 9.12 -3.21
CA GLY A 45 16.85 8.82 -1.93
C GLY A 45 15.93 8.12 -0.93
N LYS A 46 14.68 7.81 -1.30
CA LYS A 46 13.80 7.03 -0.42
C LYS A 46 14.41 5.67 -0.10
N GLN A 47 14.32 5.26 1.15
CA GLN A 47 14.86 3.99 1.62
C GLN A 47 13.73 2.98 1.73
N GLU A 48 13.95 1.77 1.23
CA GLU A 48 13.04 0.68 1.56
C GLU A 48 13.16 0.36 3.06
N ILE A 49 12.02 0.16 3.71
CA ILE A 49 11.93 -0.19 5.12
C ILE A 49 11.15 -1.50 5.27
N ASP A 50 11.40 -2.21 6.36
CA ASP A 50 10.59 -3.36 6.76
C ASP A 50 9.14 -2.87 6.99
N PRO A 51 8.12 -3.41 6.29
CA PRO A 51 6.74 -3.01 6.48
C PRO A 51 6.23 -3.10 7.92
N SER A 52 6.76 -4.03 8.72
CA SER A 52 6.39 -4.16 10.14
C SER A 52 6.86 -2.98 11.00
N THR A 53 7.78 -2.15 10.48
CA THR A 53 8.26 -0.93 11.15
C THR A 53 7.46 0.31 10.80
N LEU A 54 6.45 0.19 9.93
CA LEU A 54 5.53 1.30 9.66
C LEU A 54 4.83 1.75 10.96
N PRO A 55 4.57 3.05 11.13
CA PRO A 55 3.77 3.56 12.22
C PRO A 55 2.44 2.81 12.39
N ALA A 56 2.04 2.54 13.63
CA ALA A 56 0.85 1.75 13.94
C ALA A 56 -0.43 2.33 13.33
N GLU A 57 -0.51 3.66 13.20
CA GLU A 57 -1.64 4.35 12.56
C GLU A 57 -1.72 4.04 11.06
N ILE A 58 -0.58 3.87 10.38
CA ILE A 58 -0.52 3.48 8.97
C ILE A 58 -0.96 2.03 8.83
N LEU A 59 -0.42 1.13 9.66
CA LEU A 59 -0.82 -0.28 9.65
C LEU A 59 -2.33 -0.44 9.87
N LYS A 60 -2.87 0.24 10.89
CA LYS A 60 -4.31 0.24 11.17
C LYS A 60 -5.14 0.73 9.97
N TYR A 61 -4.74 1.85 9.35
CA TYR A 61 -5.45 2.36 8.17
C TYR A 61 -5.43 1.35 7.01
N LEU A 62 -4.30 0.70 6.77
CA LEU A 62 -4.15 -0.31 5.72
C LEU A 62 -5.04 -1.52 5.99
N GLU A 63 -5.07 -2.02 7.23
CA GLU A 63 -5.96 -3.12 7.58
C GLU A 63 -7.45 -2.74 7.47
N GLU A 64 -7.84 -1.48 7.72
CA GLU A 64 -9.24 -1.05 7.61
C GLU A 64 -9.65 -0.79 6.15
N SER A 65 -8.74 -0.22 5.36
CA SER A 65 -9.05 0.28 4.01
C SER A 65 -8.63 -0.67 2.90
N TYR A 66 -7.80 -1.68 3.21
CA TYR A 66 -7.17 -2.62 2.25
C TYR A 66 -7.12 -4.07 2.77
N PHE A 67 -8.04 -4.48 3.65
CA PHE A 67 -8.02 -5.83 4.26
C PHE A 67 -8.01 -7.00 3.26
N GLU A 68 -8.50 -6.83 2.04
CA GLU A 68 -8.49 -7.87 1.01
C GLU A 68 -7.10 -8.17 0.45
N THR A 69 -6.15 -7.25 0.57
CA THR A 69 -4.78 -7.31 0.03
C THR A 69 -3.77 -7.18 1.16
N TYR A 70 -2.47 -7.17 0.86
CA TYR A 70 -1.39 -7.08 1.84
C TYR A 70 -0.26 -6.18 1.33
N ILE A 71 0.61 -5.74 2.24
CA ILE A 71 1.75 -4.87 1.93
C ILE A 71 2.84 -5.69 1.24
N GLU A 72 3.31 -5.23 0.09
CA GLU A 72 4.42 -5.87 -0.63
C GLU A 72 5.76 -5.18 -0.31
N THR A 73 5.76 -3.84 -0.35
CA THR A 73 6.92 -2.99 -0.09
C THR A 73 6.50 -1.72 0.64
N ALA A 74 7.42 -1.18 1.44
CA ALA A 74 7.26 0.10 2.11
C ALA A 74 8.55 0.92 1.95
N TYR A 75 8.40 2.21 1.70
CA TYR A 75 9.51 3.15 1.55
C TYR A 75 9.32 4.35 2.48
N PHE A 76 10.43 4.86 3.01
CA PHE A 76 10.50 6.11 3.74
C PHE A 76 11.29 7.15 2.94
N ALA A 77 10.63 8.26 2.61
CA ALA A 77 11.24 9.42 1.97
C ALA A 77 11.52 10.48 3.05
N ALA A 78 12.80 10.69 3.35
CA ALA A 78 13.24 11.56 4.44
C ALA A 78 12.68 12.98 4.31
N GLY A 79 12.01 13.46 5.36
CA GLY A 79 11.38 14.78 5.39
C GLY A 79 10.04 14.89 4.65
N LYS A 80 9.59 13.83 3.96
CA LYS A 80 8.37 13.85 3.12
C LYS A 80 7.28 12.93 3.65
N GLY A 81 7.60 11.65 3.88
CA GLY A 81 6.60 10.68 4.29
C GLY A 81 6.92 9.23 3.89
N TYR A 82 5.86 8.45 3.69
CA TYR A 82 5.90 7.03 3.40
C TYR A 82 5.19 6.74 2.08
N GLU A 83 5.70 5.74 1.36
CA GLU A 83 5.06 5.12 0.20
C GLU A 83 4.89 3.64 0.50
N VAL A 84 3.69 3.11 0.22
CA VAL A 84 3.34 1.71 0.49
C VAL A 84 2.76 1.12 -0.78
N ASP A 85 3.42 0.09 -1.32
CA ASP A 85 2.88 -0.72 -2.42
C ASP A 85 2.20 -1.97 -1.86
N LEU A 86 1.05 -2.28 -2.43
CA LEU A 86 0.23 -3.43 -2.06
C LEU A 86 0.31 -4.48 -3.16
N ALA A 87 0.14 -5.75 -2.80
CA ALA A 87 0.13 -6.87 -3.76
C ALA A 87 -1.00 -6.81 -4.78
N SER A 88 -1.96 -5.92 -4.54
CA SER A 88 -3.04 -5.59 -5.46
C SER A 88 -2.64 -4.58 -6.55
N ASP A 89 -1.35 -4.24 -6.64
CA ASP A 89 -0.76 -3.16 -7.44
C ASP A 89 -1.31 -1.76 -7.10
N ASP A 90 -1.92 -1.62 -5.92
CA ASP A 90 -2.29 -0.33 -5.37
C ASP A 90 -1.10 0.30 -4.66
N ARG A 91 -1.00 1.62 -4.75
CA ARG A 91 -0.01 2.41 -4.04
C ARG A 91 -0.71 3.46 -3.21
N THR A 92 -0.28 3.63 -1.96
CA THR A 92 -0.78 4.67 -1.07
C THR A 92 0.37 5.39 -0.39
N PHE A 93 0.11 6.63 0.01
CA PHE A 93 1.11 7.54 0.53
C PHE A 93 0.65 8.16 1.84
N PHE A 94 1.59 8.40 2.74
CA PHE A 94 1.32 9.01 4.03
C PHE A 94 2.32 10.13 4.28
N ASN A 95 1.87 11.26 4.82
CA ASN A 95 2.81 12.27 5.30
C ASN A 95 3.49 11.83 6.61
N LEU A 96 4.45 12.62 7.08
CA LEU A 96 5.11 12.42 8.38
C LEU A 96 4.15 12.45 9.58
N ASN A 97 2.96 13.04 9.43
CA ASN A 97 1.88 13.02 10.43
C ASN A 97 0.99 11.78 10.32
N ARG A 98 1.40 10.75 9.56
CA ARG A 98 0.70 9.47 9.37
C ARG A 98 -0.69 9.59 8.73
N ARG A 99 -1.01 10.74 8.15
CA ARG A 99 -2.25 10.94 7.40
C ARG A 99 -2.06 10.45 5.98
N VAL A 100 -3.02 9.66 5.50
CA VAL A 100 -3.09 9.26 4.09
C VAL A 100 -3.21 10.49 3.18
N LEU A 101 -2.46 10.49 2.09
CA LEU A 101 -2.49 11.53 1.07
C LEU A 101 -3.47 11.13 -0.03
N ALA A 102 -4.39 12.02 -0.37
CA ALA A 102 -5.23 11.86 -1.55
C ALA A 102 -4.36 12.09 -2.79
N HIS A 103 -4.05 11.00 -3.50
CA HIS A 103 -3.29 11.07 -4.74
C HIS A 103 -4.12 10.55 -5.90
N ARG A 104 -4.26 11.37 -6.95
CA ARG A 104 -4.86 10.92 -8.22
C ARG A 104 -3.74 10.33 -9.07
N LEU A 105 -3.54 9.01 -8.96
CA LEU A 105 -2.60 8.29 -9.81
C LEU A 105 -2.98 8.51 -11.29
N ASN A 106 -2.32 9.46 -11.96
CA ASN A 106 -2.42 9.65 -13.41
C ASN A 106 -1.48 8.71 -14.18
N ASP A 107 -0.49 8.11 -13.52
CA ASP A 107 0.55 7.34 -14.20
C ASP A 107 0.62 5.88 -13.73
N ARG A 108 0.28 4.99 -14.66
CA ARG A 108 0.64 3.55 -14.68
C ARG A 108 0.31 2.77 -13.41
N LEU A 109 -0.94 2.90 -13.03
CA LEU A 109 -1.75 1.80 -12.51
C LEU A 109 -1.35 0.46 -13.15
N GLY A 110 -0.93 -0.51 -12.31
CA GLY A 110 -0.65 -1.88 -12.75
C GLY A 110 -1.87 -2.56 -13.39
N PRO A 111 -1.75 -3.76 -13.96
CA PRO A 111 -2.85 -4.44 -14.67
C PRO A 111 -4.13 -4.62 -13.83
N CYS A 112 -4.02 -4.59 -12.50
CA CYS A 112 -5.13 -4.56 -11.55
C CYS A 112 -5.47 -3.21 -10.94
N GLY A 113 -4.53 -2.27 -10.97
CA GLY A 113 -4.66 -0.99 -10.31
C GLY A 113 -5.73 -0.21 -11.05
N ARG A 114 -6.95 -0.20 -10.55
CA ARG A 114 -7.82 0.95 -10.85
C ARG A 114 -8.33 1.60 -9.60
N LEU A 115 -8.55 0.86 -8.52
CA LEU A 115 -9.46 1.34 -7.49
C LEU A 115 -9.34 0.52 -6.21
N LEU A 116 -8.18 0.11 -5.67
CA LEU A 116 -8.14 -0.88 -4.57
C LEU A 116 -8.16 -0.37 -3.11
N GLY A 117 -8.09 0.95 -2.90
CA GLY A 117 -8.51 1.61 -1.66
C GLY A 117 -10.03 1.65 -1.50
N GLY A 118 -10.51 1.72 -0.27
CA GLY A 118 -11.93 1.90 0.03
C GLY A 118 -12.14 2.68 1.31
N THR A 119 -13.33 3.26 1.46
CA THR A 119 -13.71 4.00 2.66
C THR A 119 -14.25 3.02 3.69
N PRO A 120 -13.64 2.87 4.88
CA PRO A 120 -14.16 1.99 5.91
C PRO A 120 -15.62 2.34 6.27
N ILE A 121 -16.43 1.31 6.46
CA ILE A 121 -17.80 1.41 6.96
C ILE A 121 -17.82 0.77 8.35
N PRO A 122 -18.25 1.49 9.41
CA PRO A 122 -18.48 0.88 10.70
C PRO A 122 -19.47 -0.29 10.57
N VAL A 123 -19.21 -1.42 11.24
CA VAL A 123 -20.07 -2.61 11.13
C VAL A 123 -21.53 -2.31 11.50
N GLY A 124 -21.76 -1.41 12.47
CA GLY A 124 -23.10 -0.97 12.86
C GLY A 124 -23.84 -0.14 11.80
N ASP A 125 -23.12 0.39 10.81
CA ASP A 125 -23.69 1.18 9.71
C ASP A 125 -23.97 0.31 8.46
N LEU A 126 -23.70 -1.00 8.54
CA LEU A 126 -24.04 -1.93 7.46
C LEU A 126 -25.54 -2.03 7.28
N ARG A 127 -25.94 -2.11 6.01
CA ARG A 127 -27.34 -2.30 5.63
C ARG A 127 -27.90 -3.62 6.18
N PRO A 128 -29.16 -3.63 6.64
CA PRO A 128 -29.79 -4.84 7.15
C PRO A 128 -29.77 -6.01 6.18
N GLU A 129 -29.90 -5.76 4.87
CA GLU A 129 -29.87 -6.80 3.84
C GLU A 129 -28.54 -7.56 3.82
N ILE A 130 -27.41 -6.85 4.00
CA ILE A 130 -26.07 -7.45 4.07
C ILE A 130 -25.94 -8.28 5.35
N VAL A 131 -26.34 -7.72 6.49
CA VAL A 131 -26.28 -8.41 7.79
C VAL A 131 -27.13 -9.68 7.76
N ASN A 132 -28.34 -9.61 7.20
CA ASN A 132 -29.25 -10.75 7.06
C ASN A 132 -28.68 -11.82 6.12
N TYR A 133 -28.07 -11.42 5.01
CA TYR A 133 -27.41 -12.37 4.11
C TYR A 133 -26.30 -13.11 4.86
N ILE A 134 -25.45 -12.40 5.61
CA ILE A 134 -24.35 -12.99 6.35
C ILE A 134 -24.86 -13.94 7.44
N SER A 135 -25.83 -13.52 8.25
CA SER A 135 -26.38 -14.38 9.32
C SER A 135 -27.08 -15.63 8.80
N THR A 136 -27.67 -15.56 7.60
CA THR A 136 -28.35 -16.69 6.98
C THR A 136 -27.37 -17.69 6.36
N ASN A 137 -26.33 -17.20 5.66
CA ASN A 137 -25.41 -18.03 4.89
C ASN A 137 -24.15 -18.43 5.67
N TYR A 138 -23.79 -17.65 6.70
CA TYR A 138 -22.61 -17.82 7.54
C TYR A 138 -23.00 -17.59 9.02
N PRO A 139 -23.86 -18.44 9.59
CA PRO A 139 -24.47 -18.22 10.91
C PRO A 139 -23.45 -18.11 12.06
N ASP A 140 -22.30 -18.77 11.92
CA ASP A 140 -21.22 -18.75 12.91
C ASP A 140 -20.18 -17.66 12.63
N ALA A 141 -20.35 -16.89 11.55
CA ALA A 141 -19.36 -15.90 11.16
C ALA A 141 -19.60 -14.53 11.81
N GLN A 142 -18.51 -13.91 12.25
CA GLN A 142 -18.50 -12.54 12.73
C GLN A 142 -18.13 -11.58 11.59
N ILE A 143 -18.79 -10.43 11.51
CA ILE A 143 -18.36 -9.36 10.61
C ILE A 143 -17.18 -8.64 11.25
N LEU A 144 -16.01 -8.74 10.63
CA LEU A 144 -14.78 -8.15 11.14
C LEU A 144 -14.60 -6.72 10.65
N ARG A 145 -14.76 -6.49 9.34
CA ARG A 145 -14.52 -5.19 8.70
C ARG A 145 -15.45 -5.00 7.51
N ALA A 146 -15.74 -3.76 7.16
CA ALA A 146 -16.43 -3.43 5.94
C ALA A 146 -15.90 -2.13 5.33
N LYS A 147 -16.04 -1.98 4.01
CA LYS A 147 -15.70 -0.76 3.30
C LYS A 147 -16.56 -0.54 2.06
N GLN A 148 -16.71 0.72 1.66
CA GLN A 148 -17.31 1.12 0.40
C GLN A 148 -16.23 1.39 -0.64
N LYS A 149 -16.45 0.90 -1.86
CA LYS A 149 -15.45 1.00 -2.92
C LYS A 149 -16.06 0.78 -4.29
N GLY A 150 -15.84 1.72 -5.21
CA GLY A 150 -16.28 1.57 -6.61
C GLY A 150 -17.78 1.24 -6.75
N GLY A 151 -18.62 1.82 -5.89
CA GLY A 151 -20.06 1.52 -5.86
C GLY A 151 -20.40 0.12 -5.35
N ARG A 152 -19.52 -0.51 -4.56
CA ARG A 152 -19.78 -1.80 -3.90
C ARG A 152 -19.51 -1.69 -2.41
N VAL A 153 -20.12 -2.59 -1.65
CA VAL A 153 -19.79 -2.82 -0.24
C VAL A 153 -19.00 -4.12 -0.15
N ILE A 154 -17.80 -4.05 0.41
CA ILE A 154 -16.93 -5.20 0.63
C ILE A 154 -16.90 -5.47 2.12
N VAL A 155 -17.13 -6.72 2.51
CA VAL A 155 -17.19 -7.15 3.90
C VAL A 155 -16.21 -8.30 4.14
N LEU A 156 -15.40 -8.19 5.17
CA LEU A 156 -14.59 -9.27 5.70
C LEU A 156 -15.32 -9.91 6.88
N ILE A 157 -15.51 -11.22 6.81
CA ILE A 157 -16.05 -12.02 7.92
C ILE A 157 -14.99 -12.98 8.48
N SER A 158 -15.21 -13.50 9.68
CA SER A 158 -14.36 -14.52 10.30
C SER A 158 -14.21 -15.74 9.41
N GLY A 159 -13.05 -16.39 9.47
CA GLY A 159 -12.65 -17.40 8.48
C GLY A 159 -12.04 -16.80 7.20
N HIS A 160 -11.71 -15.50 7.23
CA HIS A 160 -10.99 -14.79 6.17
C HIS A 160 -11.69 -14.81 4.81
N ILE A 161 -13.01 -14.67 4.85
CA ILE A 161 -13.86 -14.63 3.66
C ILE A 161 -14.23 -13.17 3.36
N ILE A 162 -13.99 -12.79 2.12
CA ILE A 162 -14.40 -11.52 1.52
C ILE A 162 -15.72 -11.73 0.80
N LEU A 163 -16.72 -10.94 1.17
CA LEU A 163 -18.01 -10.87 0.52
C LEU A 163 -18.15 -9.51 -0.16
N VAL A 164 -18.64 -9.50 -1.39
CA VAL A 164 -18.88 -8.28 -2.16
C VAL A 164 -20.36 -8.15 -2.45
N PHE A 165 -20.91 -6.97 -2.20
CA PHE A 165 -22.30 -6.64 -2.38
C PHE A 165 -22.46 -5.40 -3.26
N THR A 166 -23.59 -5.32 -3.97
CA THR A 166 -24.07 -4.08 -4.56
C THR A 166 -24.38 -3.03 -3.47
N PRO A 167 -24.56 -1.74 -3.81
CA PRO A 167 -25.03 -0.73 -2.85
C PRO A 167 -26.38 -1.07 -2.23
N ASP A 168 -27.16 -1.90 -2.93
CA ASP A 168 -28.49 -2.35 -2.51
C ASP A 168 -28.47 -3.56 -1.57
N GLY A 169 -27.28 -4.09 -1.25
CA GLY A 169 -27.11 -5.23 -0.36
C GLY A 169 -27.32 -6.58 -1.02
N VAL A 170 -27.31 -6.64 -2.36
CA VAL A 170 -27.35 -7.90 -3.10
C VAL A 170 -25.94 -8.47 -3.18
N HIS A 171 -25.75 -9.72 -2.74
CA HIS A 171 -24.47 -10.42 -2.84
C HIS A 171 -24.07 -10.67 -4.30
N GLU A 172 -22.82 -10.38 -4.64
CA GLU A 172 -22.23 -10.60 -5.97
C GLU A 172 -21.12 -11.66 -5.95
N ILE A 173 -20.21 -11.60 -4.98
CA ILE A 173 -18.96 -12.38 -4.98
C ILE A 173 -18.61 -12.85 -3.56
N SER A 174 -18.13 -14.08 -3.44
CA SER A 174 -17.40 -14.57 -2.27
C SER A 174 -15.99 -14.99 -2.69
N ALA A 175 -14.98 -14.56 -1.94
CA ALA A 175 -13.58 -14.88 -2.19
C ALA A 175 -12.82 -15.06 -0.86
N GLN A 176 -11.68 -15.72 -0.90
CA GLN A 176 -10.75 -15.78 0.22
C GLN A 176 -9.94 -14.45 0.31
N GLN A 177 -9.54 -14.03 1.51
CA GLN A 177 -8.85 -12.75 1.79
C GLN A 177 -7.41 -12.70 1.26
N TRP A 178 -7.25 -12.69 -0.06
CA TRP A 178 -5.96 -12.89 -0.73
C TRP A 178 -5.90 -12.22 -2.11
N PHE A 179 -6.46 -11.02 -2.23
CA PHE A 179 -6.41 -10.32 -3.50
C PHE A 179 -4.96 -9.99 -3.85
N ASP A 180 -4.51 -10.53 -4.98
CA ASP A 180 -3.17 -10.35 -5.53
C ASP A 180 -3.29 -10.33 -7.05
N CYS A 181 -2.53 -9.45 -7.66
CA CYS A 181 -2.57 -9.16 -9.08
C CYS A 181 -1.61 -9.96 -9.91
N ARG A 182 -0.68 -10.62 -9.24
CA ARG A 182 0.29 -11.51 -9.84
C ARG A 182 -0.03 -12.93 -9.42
N PRO A 183 0.10 -13.90 -10.34
CA PRO A 183 -0.19 -15.29 -10.02
C PRO A 183 0.66 -15.74 -8.83
N CYS A 184 0.00 -16.44 -7.93
CA CYS A 184 0.60 -17.26 -6.88
C CYS A 184 0.29 -18.71 -7.20
N VAL A 185 1.07 -19.61 -6.64
CA VAL A 185 0.78 -21.03 -6.70
C VAL A 185 0.23 -21.51 -5.36
N PRO A 186 -0.67 -22.50 -5.36
CA PRO A 186 -1.07 -23.20 -4.15
C PRO A 186 0.13 -23.75 -3.36
N ALA A 187 0.00 -23.91 -2.05
CA ALA A 187 1.09 -24.38 -1.20
C ALA A 187 1.54 -25.81 -1.52
N ASP A 188 0.60 -26.69 -1.88
CA ASP A 188 0.81 -28.10 -2.17
C ASP A 188 1.64 -28.37 -3.44
N VAL A 189 1.89 -27.35 -4.27
CA VAL A 189 2.73 -27.48 -5.47
C VAL A 189 4.16 -27.00 -5.28
N VAL A 190 4.55 -26.58 -4.07
CA VAL A 190 5.91 -26.14 -3.76
C VAL A 190 6.44 -26.87 -2.53
N ASP A 191 7.55 -27.57 -2.69
CA ASP A 191 8.30 -28.09 -1.56
C ASP A 191 9.04 -26.95 -0.86
N LEU A 192 8.60 -26.62 0.36
CA LEU A 192 9.27 -25.63 1.19
C LEU A 192 10.61 -26.16 1.73
N PRO A 193 11.68 -25.36 1.74
CA PRO A 193 12.91 -25.70 2.45
C PRO A 193 12.63 -26.02 3.93
N ALA A 194 13.38 -26.98 4.49
CA ALA A 194 13.13 -27.48 5.84
C ALA A 194 13.30 -26.40 6.93
N ASP A 195 14.23 -25.47 6.72
CA ASP A 195 14.45 -24.31 7.58
C ASP A 195 13.31 -23.28 7.51
N VAL A 196 12.74 -23.07 6.32
CA VAL A 196 11.53 -22.24 6.13
C VAL A 196 10.34 -22.86 6.84
N GLN A 197 10.11 -24.17 6.68
CA GLN A 197 9.04 -24.87 7.40
C GLN A 197 9.24 -24.80 8.92
N ALA A 198 10.47 -25.04 9.39
CA ALA A 198 10.79 -24.92 10.82
C ALA A 198 10.55 -23.51 11.37
N LEU A 199 10.83 -22.46 10.58
CA LEU A 199 10.54 -21.08 10.96
C LEU A 199 9.02 -20.82 11.07
N ILE A 200 8.24 -21.35 10.12
CA ILE A 200 6.77 -21.28 10.14
C ILE A 200 6.23 -21.97 11.39
N ASP A 201 6.64 -23.22 11.62
CA ASP A 201 6.17 -24.01 12.77
C ASP A 201 6.55 -23.36 14.11
N LEU A 202 7.70 -22.69 14.16
CA LEU A 202 8.16 -21.97 15.35
C LEU A 202 7.37 -20.69 15.62
N ARG A 203 7.09 -19.90 14.58
CA ARG A 203 6.45 -18.58 14.72
C ARG A 203 4.94 -18.64 14.71
N LEU A 204 4.39 -19.57 13.94
CA LEU A 204 2.98 -19.71 13.61
C LEU A 204 2.59 -21.20 13.67
N PRO A 205 2.66 -21.84 14.86
CA PRO A 205 2.54 -23.31 15.02
C PRO A 205 1.21 -23.90 14.56
N ASN A 206 0.19 -23.07 14.34
CA ASN A 206 -1.13 -23.48 13.88
C ASN A 206 -1.49 -22.92 12.50
N ALA A 207 -0.54 -22.26 11.83
CA ALA A 207 -0.82 -21.65 10.54
C ALA A 207 -0.69 -22.65 9.40
N GLU A 208 -1.69 -22.60 8.52
CA GLU A 208 -1.69 -23.35 7.28
C GLU A 208 -1.15 -22.47 6.17
N VAL A 209 -0.14 -22.96 5.45
CA VAL A 209 0.35 -22.29 4.24
C VAL A 209 -0.71 -22.44 3.15
N LYS A 210 -1.21 -21.31 2.64
CA LYS A 210 -2.24 -21.30 1.59
C LYS A 210 -1.66 -21.12 0.20
N ARG A 211 -0.65 -20.26 0.08
CA ARG A 211 -0.08 -19.90 -1.22
C ARG A 211 1.34 -19.39 -1.12
N ILE A 212 2.06 -19.54 -2.22
CA ILE A 212 3.42 -19.05 -2.38
C ILE A 212 3.50 -18.23 -3.67
N CYS A 213 4.04 -17.03 -3.55
CA CYS A 213 4.07 -16.04 -4.61
C CYS A 213 5.52 -15.62 -4.86
N ARG A 214 6.03 -15.81 -6.08
CA ARG A 214 7.37 -15.28 -6.47
C ARG A 214 7.23 -13.86 -7.03
N ARG A 215 8.06 -12.94 -6.55
CA ARG A 215 7.98 -11.49 -6.82
C ARG A 215 9.39 -10.94 -7.04
N GLY A 216 9.90 -11.08 -8.27
CA GLY A 216 11.30 -10.73 -8.56
C GLY A 216 12.22 -11.54 -7.65
N ASP A 217 12.99 -10.85 -6.81
CA ASP A 217 13.92 -11.46 -5.85
C ASP A 217 13.28 -11.80 -4.49
N ARG A 218 11.95 -11.81 -4.40
CA ARG A 218 11.20 -12.17 -3.18
C ARG A 218 10.31 -13.38 -3.35
N ILE A 219 10.12 -14.08 -2.24
CA ILE A 219 9.14 -15.14 -2.08
C ILE A 219 8.19 -14.71 -0.97
N VAL A 220 6.92 -14.57 -1.29
CA VAL A 220 5.86 -14.24 -0.33
C VAL A 220 5.07 -15.50 -0.03
N ILE A 221 5.01 -15.88 1.23
CA ILE A 221 4.23 -16.99 1.74
C ILE A 221 3.01 -16.44 2.45
N GLY A 222 1.82 -16.81 1.98
CA GLY A 222 0.56 -16.50 2.63
C GLY A 222 0.10 -17.65 3.51
N LEU A 223 -0.12 -17.37 4.80
CA LEU A 223 -0.62 -18.33 5.78
C LEU A 223 -1.91 -17.86 6.43
N ILE A 224 -2.69 -18.79 6.99
CA ILE A 224 -3.86 -18.50 7.83
C ILE A 224 -3.79 -19.34 9.10
N ASP A 225 -4.07 -18.76 10.25
CA ASP A 225 -4.39 -19.47 11.49
C ASP A 225 -5.71 -18.96 12.11
N GLY A 226 -5.95 -19.29 13.39
CA GLY A 226 -7.15 -18.84 14.10
C GLY A 226 -7.18 -17.34 14.42
N ASP A 227 -6.02 -16.68 14.42
CA ASP A 227 -5.90 -15.25 14.70
C ASP A 227 -5.99 -14.41 13.44
N GLY A 228 -5.60 -14.97 12.30
CA GLY A 228 -5.47 -14.14 11.13
C GLY A 228 -4.92 -14.78 9.89
N ARG A 229 -4.89 -13.93 8.87
CA ARG A 229 -3.98 -14.08 7.74
C ARG A 229 -2.60 -13.57 8.16
N HIS A 230 -1.55 -14.34 7.87
CA HIS A 230 -0.17 -13.92 8.03
C HIS A 230 0.55 -13.90 6.70
N ILE A 231 1.48 -12.96 6.53
CA ILE A 231 2.37 -12.89 5.37
C ILE A 231 3.81 -13.02 5.85
N LEU A 232 4.53 -14.00 5.34
CA LEU A 232 5.98 -14.08 5.52
C LEU A 232 6.67 -13.79 4.19
N VAL A 233 7.69 -12.95 4.23
CA VAL A 233 8.46 -12.58 3.03
C VAL A 233 9.90 -13.01 3.19
N PHE A 234 10.41 -13.66 2.16
CA PHE A 234 11.76 -14.16 2.05
C PHE A 234 12.41 -13.58 0.80
N ASP A 235 13.74 -13.58 0.74
CA ASP A 235 14.45 -13.37 -0.52
C ASP A 235 14.39 -14.63 -1.41
N LYS A 236 14.97 -14.54 -2.62
CA LYS A 236 15.02 -15.64 -3.59
C LYS A 236 15.80 -16.87 -3.09
N ASP A 237 16.65 -16.70 -2.08
CA ASP A 237 17.49 -17.74 -1.48
C ASP A 237 16.88 -18.25 -0.16
N TRP A 238 15.62 -17.88 0.13
CA TRP A 238 14.85 -18.26 1.32
C TRP A 238 15.34 -17.69 2.64
N ASN A 239 16.12 -16.60 2.62
CA ASN A 239 16.41 -15.87 3.85
C ASN A 239 15.17 -15.06 4.25
N PHE A 240 14.75 -15.19 5.51
CA PHE A 240 13.63 -14.42 6.05
C PHE A 240 13.94 -12.93 6.02
N LEU A 241 13.02 -12.14 5.45
CA LEU A 241 13.11 -10.69 5.39
C LEU A 241 12.24 -10.06 6.48
N PHE A 242 10.94 -10.30 6.41
CA PHE A 242 9.97 -9.72 7.35
C PHE A 242 8.66 -10.51 7.38
N ALA A 243 7.82 -10.18 8.37
CA ALA A 243 6.49 -10.72 8.52
C ALA A 243 5.47 -9.58 8.65
N ILE A 244 4.28 -9.79 8.09
CA ILE A 244 3.12 -8.90 8.27
C ILE A 244 2.03 -9.75 8.94
N PRO A 245 1.54 -9.32 10.11
CA PRO A 245 0.44 -9.98 10.81
C PRO A 245 -0.92 -9.76 10.11
#